data_AF-A0A662J589-F1
#
_entry.id   AF-A0A662J589-F1
#
_cell.length_a   1.000
_cell.length_b   1.000
_cell.length_c   1.000
_cell.angle_alpha   90.00
_cell.angle_beta   90.00
_cell.angle_gamma   90.00
#
_symmetry.space_group_name_H-M   'P 1'
#
loop_
_entity.id
_entity.type
_entity.pdbx_description
1 polymer ?
#
loop_
_entity_poly.entity_id
_entity_poly.type
_entity_poly.pdbx_seq_one_letter_code
_entity_poly.pdbx_strand_id
1 'polypeptide(L)'
;GMAPIKQHVDIFEVLDGVKAIVCHSRRSAHIYLVDRSELDEALERLISDDRFELVLTRDNMVDYGLDNPRSGDLFVAVKEGYILSLEEKLRGSCGGVSDKELMVFLMANKPEYADIIEGADILTVVRAIKRYLLEARAIELVRHELKRADPVHDWGHTIRVLRMATKIALRCKADVEVVRLAAIFHDAKRYLGAEGHEEAGARLAEELLATEGAPRELVERVKKVILSHHAQRDELATIEEQVLWEADKLEVLGLVGLARAILEEKDIERGLERLLKRLGKYGSKISLPWAKEMAEKRVAVALRAARVLKDELESKA
;
A
#
# COMPACT_ATOMS: atom_id res chain seq x y z
N GLY A 1 25.65 9.91 -5.88
CA GLY A 1 26.94 10.45 -6.40
C GLY A 1 27.18 11.77 -5.74
N MET A 2 28.42 12.24 -5.54
CA MET A 2 28.63 13.52 -4.85
C MET A 2 28.24 14.70 -5.76
N ALA A 3 27.08 15.30 -5.54
CA ALA A 3 26.74 16.62 -6.08
C ALA A 3 27.30 17.73 -5.18
N PRO A 4 27.77 18.86 -5.72
CA PRO A 4 28.30 19.95 -4.92
C PRO A 4 27.18 20.59 -4.08
N ILE A 5 27.41 20.71 -2.78
CA ILE A 5 26.57 21.52 -1.88
C ILE A 5 26.82 22.99 -2.27
N LYS A 6 25.76 23.69 -2.68
CA LYS A 6 25.83 25.10 -3.05
C LYS A 6 25.54 26.00 -1.85
N GLN A 7 24.48 25.69 -1.10
CA GLN A 7 23.99 26.55 0.00
C GLN A 7 23.34 25.73 1.12
N HIS A 8 23.30 26.33 2.31
CA HIS A 8 22.68 25.80 3.51
C HIS A 8 21.34 26.50 3.77
N VAL A 9 20.35 25.74 4.24
CA VAL A 9 19.04 26.23 4.69
C VAL A 9 18.92 25.92 6.18
N ASP A 10 18.88 26.95 7.02
CA ASP A 10 18.51 26.77 8.41
C ASP A 10 16.99 26.73 8.53
N ILE A 11 16.47 25.55 8.83
CA ILE A 11 15.02 25.34 8.94
C ILE A 11 14.44 25.96 10.20
N PHE A 12 15.25 26.17 11.24
CA PHE A 12 14.81 26.84 12.46
C PHE A 12 14.67 28.34 12.23
N GLU A 13 15.52 28.95 11.39
CA GLU A 13 15.33 30.34 10.94
C GLU A 13 14.05 30.49 10.09
N VAL A 14 13.76 29.54 9.20
CA VAL A 14 12.53 29.59 8.38
C VAL A 14 11.28 29.48 9.27
N LEU A 15 11.35 28.65 10.30
CA LEU A 15 10.29 28.41 11.27
C LEU A 15 10.38 29.34 12.50
N ASP A 16 11.08 30.48 12.42
CA ASP A 16 11.30 31.34 13.58
C ASP A 16 10.00 31.74 14.29
N GLY A 17 9.84 31.39 15.57
CA GLY A 17 8.62 31.63 16.33
C GLY A 17 7.55 30.53 16.24
N VAL A 18 7.67 29.56 15.33
CA VAL A 18 6.85 28.33 15.31
C VAL A 18 7.49 27.29 16.22
N LYS A 19 6.71 26.72 17.15
CA LYS A 19 7.23 25.69 18.05
C LYS A 19 7.11 24.32 17.40
N ALA A 20 8.23 23.81 16.93
CA ALA A 20 8.30 22.49 16.31
C ALA A 20 9.50 21.66 16.75
N ILE A 21 9.31 20.34 16.77
CA ILE A 21 10.41 19.37 16.75
C ILE A 21 10.70 19.07 15.30
N VAL A 22 11.92 19.34 14.85
CA VAL A 22 12.34 19.09 13.47
C VAL A 22 13.24 17.86 13.42
N CYS A 23 12.72 16.77 12.87
CA CYS A 23 13.48 15.57 12.54
C CYS A 23 13.97 15.68 11.10
N HIS A 24 15.11 16.33 10.91
CA HIS A 24 15.67 16.56 9.58
C HIS A 24 16.75 15.54 9.21
N SER A 25 16.84 15.29 7.92
CA SER A 25 17.98 14.73 7.20
C SER A 25 18.74 15.88 6.51
N ARG A 26 19.65 15.58 5.58
CA ARG A 26 20.36 16.61 4.80
C ARG A 26 19.50 17.35 3.79
N ARG A 27 18.43 16.74 3.26
CA ARG A 27 17.59 17.35 2.22
C ARG A 27 16.10 17.37 2.48
N SER A 28 15.66 16.72 3.54
CA SER A 28 14.25 16.66 3.91
C SER A 28 14.10 16.69 5.41
N ALA A 29 12.92 17.08 5.88
CA ALA A 29 12.58 17.03 7.29
C ALA A 29 11.13 16.64 7.51
N HIS A 30 10.91 15.88 8.59
CA HIS A 30 9.61 15.83 9.23
C HIS A 30 9.57 16.87 10.34
N ILE A 31 8.52 17.68 10.35
CA ILE A 31 8.29 18.73 11.33
C ILE A 31 7.07 18.34 12.15
N TYR A 32 7.23 18.23 13.45
CA TYR A 32 6.17 17.93 14.40
C TYR A 32 5.85 19.20 15.16
N LEU A 33 4.67 19.74 14.94
CA LEU A 33 4.24 20.96 15.61
C LEU A 33 3.90 20.62 17.06
N VAL A 34 4.36 21.45 18.00
CA VAL A 34 3.98 21.32 19.40
C VAL A 34 2.52 21.70 19.58
N ASP A 35 2.04 22.70 18.82
CA ASP A 35 0.64 23.07 18.70
C ASP A 35 0.20 23.08 17.23
N ARG A 36 -0.85 22.31 16.92
CA ARG A 36 -1.41 22.25 15.57
C ARG A 36 -2.04 23.56 15.10
N SER A 37 -2.32 24.50 16.00
CA SER A 37 -2.81 25.83 15.62
C SER A 37 -1.79 26.64 14.81
N GLU A 38 -0.49 26.31 14.90
CA GLU A 38 0.61 26.98 14.17
C GLU A 38 0.81 26.43 12.73
N LEU A 39 -0.03 25.49 12.28
CA LEU A 39 0.13 24.80 10.99
C LEU A 39 0.11 25.74 9.79
N ASP A 40 -0.85 26.67 9.74
CA ASP A 40 -1.03 27.57 8.61
C ASP A 40 0.16 28.55 8.50
N GLU A 41 0.66 29.06 9.63
CA GLU A 41 1.83 29.93 9.68
C GLU A 41 3.10 29.20 9.22
N ALA A 42 3.30 27.97 9.70
CA ALA A 42 4.43 27.13 9.29
C ALA A 42 4.38 26.83 7.77
N LEU A 43 3.20 26.52 7.24
CA LEU A 43 3.00 26.28 5.81
C LEU A 43 3.31 27.51 4.97
N GLU A 44 2.79 28.68 5.34
CA GLU A 44 3.01 29.92 4.62
C GLU A 44 4.51 30.23 4.50
N ARG A 45 5.26 30.10 5.60
CA ARG A 45 6.72 30.31 5.62
C ARG A 45 7.47 29.33 4.72
N LEU A 46 7.16 28.03 4.83
CA LEU A 46 7.84 26.98 4.07
C LEU A 46 7.53 27.04 2.57
N ILE A 47 6.29 27.37 2.19
CA ILE A 47 5.86 27.48 0.79
C ILE A 47 6.42 28.76 0.15
N SER A 48 6.53 29.85 0.92
CA SER A 48 7.06 31.14 0.43
C SER A 48 8.57 31.12 0.23
N ASP A 49 9.27 30.17 0.84
CA ASP A 49 10.72 30.00 0.70
C ASP A 49 11.05 29.17 -0.55
N ASP A 50 11.62 29.85 -1.55
CA ASP A 50 11.92 29.29 -2.85
C ASP A 50 13.00 28.21 -2.83
N ARG A 51 13.65 27.95 -1.69
CA ARG A 51 14.66 26.89 -1.53
C ARG A 51 14.01 25.53 -1.33
N PHE A 52 12.75 25.48 -0.91
CA PHE A 52 11.97 24.25 -0.82
C PHE A 52 11.36 23.88 -2.18
N GLU A 53 11.40 22.61 -2.54
CA GLU A 53 10.76 22.08 -3.76
C GLU A 53 9.50 21.28 -3.44
N LEU A 54 9.35 20.83 -2.20
CA LEU A 54 8.24 20.03 -1.74
C LEU A 54 7.89 20.42 -0.30
N VAL A 55 6.62 20.74 -0.08
CA VAL A 55 6.03 20.96 1.24
C VAL A 55 4.71 20.19 1.26
N LEU A 56 4.59 19.22 2.16
CA LEU A 56 3.42 18.36 2.29
C LEU A 56 2.86 18.45 3.69
N THR A 57 1.56 18.67 3.79
CA THR A 57 0.84 18.43 5.05
C THR A 57 0.69 16.93 5.30
N ARG A 58 0.37 16.56 6.54
CA ARG A 58 0.00 15.18 6.86
C ARG A 58 -1.14 14.64 6.01
N ASP A 59 -2.12 15.46 5.68
CA ASP A 59 -3.23 15.04 4.82
C ASP A 59 -2.75 14.80 3.38
N ASN A 60 -1.88 15.66 2.84
CA ASN A 60 -1.28 15.43 1.52
C ASN A 60 -0.37 14.19 1.52
N MET A 61 0.34 13.93 2.63
CA MET A 61 1.18 12.75 2.80
C MET A 61 0.37 11.43 2.72
N VAL A 62 -0.92 11.43 3.08
CA VAL A 62 -1.80 10.26 2.90
C VAL A 62 -1.85 9.82 1.44
N ASP A 63 -1.92 10.76 0.50
CA ASP A 63 -2.01 10.46 -0.93
C ASP A 63 -0.75 9.76 -1.47
N TYR A 64 0.39 10.02 -0.84
CA TYR A 64 1.67 9.39 -1.14
C TYR A 64 1.92 8.12 -0.32
N GLY A 65 0.98 7.74 0.55
CA GLY A 65 1.12 6.60 1.45
C GLY A 65 2.23 6.80 2.48
N LEU A 66 2.38 8.03 3.00
CA LEU A 66 3.38 8.39 4.00
C LEU A 66 2.76 8.62 5.38
N ASP A 67 1.45 8.48 5.57
CA ASP A 67 0.84 8.60 6.91
C ASP A 67 1.21 7.40 7.78
N ASN A 68 2.30 7.54 8.53
CA ASN A 68 2.79 6.57 9.49
C ASN A 68 3.17 7.29 10.81
N PRO A 69 3.38 6.58 11.93
CA PRO A 69 3.68 7.20 13.23
C PRO A 69 4.92 8.12 13.25
N ARG A 70 5.83 7.97 12.28
CA ARG A 70 7.03 8.79 12.09
C ARG A 70 6.84 9.95 11.12
N SER A 71 5.62 10.17 10.62
CA SER A 71 5.36 11.34 9.79
C SER A 71 4.97 12.50 10.67
N GLY A 72 5.74 13.59 10.54
CA GLY A 72 5.41 14.88 11.13
C GLY A 72 4.08 15.44 10.62
N ASP A 73 3.64 16.55 11.22
CA ASP A 73 2.50 17.31 10.73
C ASP A 73 2.81 17.92 9.35
N LEU A 74 4.09 18.22 9.09
CA LEU A 74 4.62 18.64 7.81
C LEU A 74 5.81 17.77 7.38
N PHE A 75 5.97 17.61 6.07
CA PHE A 75 7.18 17.10 5.44
C PHE A 75 7.68 18.10 4.41
N VAL A 76 8.98 18.34 4.41
CA VAL A 76 9.61 19.26 3.45
C VAL A 76 10.81 18.65 2.78
N ALA A 77 11.10 19.09 1.55
CA ALA A 77 12.35 18.83 0.86
C ALA A 77 12.91 20.10 0.21
N VAL A 78 14.23 20.30 0.32
CA VAL A 78 14.94 21.41 -0.33
C VAL A 78 15.48 21.01 -1.69
N LYS A 79 15.53 21.99 -2.61
CA LYS A 79 16.00 21.87 -4.00
C LYS A 79 17.40 21.27 -4.12
N GLU A 80 17.70 20.70 -5.28
CA GLU A 80 19.05 20.24 -5.61
C GLU A 80 20.11 21.35 -5.39
N GLY A 81 21.18 21.02 -4.68
CA GLY A 81 22.24 21.95 -4.30
C GLY A 81 22.05 22.64 -2.95
N TYR A 82 20.86 22.52 -2.33
CA TYR A 82 20.61 22.97 -0.97
C TYR A 82 20.69 21.80 0.01
N ILE A 83 21.10 22.08 1.24
CA ILE A 83 21.00 21.15 2.37
C ILE A 83 20.39 21.84 3.59
N LEU A 84 19.58 21.10 4.34
CA LEU A 84 19.13 21.50 5.67
C LEU A 84 20.35 21.47 6.60
N SER A 85 20.65 22.61 7.21
CA SER A 85 21.78 22.78 8.12
C SER A 85 21.33 22.59 9.56
N LEU A 86 22.20 21.97 10.35
CA LEU A 86 22.16 22.08 11.81
C LEU A 86 23.15 23.15 12.26
N GLU A 87 22.91 23.73 13.45
CA GLU A 87 23.94 24.43 14.22
C GLU A 87 25.19 23.54 14.44
N GLU A 88 25.02 22.22 14.54
CA GLU A 88 26.10 21.23 14.58
C GLU A 88 26.40 20.63 13.19
N LYS A 89 27.65 20.73 12.74
CA LYS A 89 28.12 20.09 11.50
C LYS A 89 27.97 18.56 11.57
N LEU A 90 26.85 18.02 11.07
CA LEU A 90 26.65 16.57 10.91
C LEU A 90 27.81 15.94 10.10
N ARG A 91 28.57 15.05 10.74
CA ARG A 91 29.60 14.24 10.08
C ARG A 91 28.98 12.94 9.57
N GLY A 92 29.18 12.62 8.29
CA GLY A 92 28.67 11.39 7.64
C GLY A 92 28.59 11.50 6.12
N SER A 93 28.42 10.36 5.42
CA SER A 93 28.28 10.28 3.96
C SER A 93 27.19 11.21 3.44
N CYS A 94 27.59 12.21 2.65
CA CYS A 94 26.68 13.08 1.90
C CYS A 94 26.17 12.30 0.70
N GLY A 95 25.14 11.46 0.90
CA GLY A 95 24.19 11.25 -0.18
C GLY A 95 23.71 12.65 -0.57
N GLY A 96 24.12 13.24 -1.68
CA GLY A 96 24.51 12.66 -2.96
C GLY A 96 23.39 12.77 -4.01
N VAL A 97 22.38 13.56 -3.66
CA VAL A 97 21.46 14.43 -4.39
C VAL A 97 21.04 13.92 -5.77
N SER A 98 19.96 13.16 -5.77
CA SER A 98 19.02 13.04 -6.90
C SER A 98 17.63 12.81 -6.32
N ASP A 99 16.56 12.97 -7.09
CA ASP A 99 15.19 12.63 -6.67
C ASP A 99 15.09 11.20 -6.11
N LYS A 100 15.98 10.30 -6.55
CA LYS A 100 16.10 8.92 -6.08
C LYS A 100 16.53 8.80 -4.61
N GLU A 101 17.17 9.81 -4.02
CA GLU A 101 17.51 9.80 -2.59
C GLU A 101 16.31 10.15 -1.71
N LEU A 102 15.41 11.03 -2.17
CA LEU A 102 14.12 11.24 -1.50
C LEU A 102 13.33 9.93 -1.47
N MET A 103 13.43 9.11 -2.52
CA MET A 103 12.76 7.81 -2.53
C MET A 103 13.17 6.92 -1.35
N VAL A 104 14.43 6.94 -0.89
CA VAL A 104 14.86 6.11 0.25
C VAL A 104 14.17 6.55 1.55
N PHE A 105 14.05 7.85 1.78
CA PHE A 105 13.32 8.41 2.93
C PHE A 105 11.81 8.16 2.84
N LEU A 106 11.23 8.33 1.66
CA LEU A 106 9.81 8.08 1.41
C LEU A 106 9.47 6.59 1.55
N MET A 107 10.37 5.70 1.11
CA MET A 107 10.23 4.26 1.28
C MET A 107 10.27 3.87 2.75
N ALA A 108 11.22 4.38 3.53
CA ALA A 108 11.28 4.11 4.98
C ALA A 108 10.05 4.62 5.76
N ASN A 109 9.25 5.49 5.15
CA ASN A 109 8.03 6.05 5.74
C ASN A 109 6.74 5.42 5.21
N LYS A 110 6.79 4.41 4.35
CA LYS A 110 5.54 3.76 3.92
C LYS A 110 4.99 2.82 5.01
N PRO A 111 3.68 2.82 5.27
CA PRO A 111 3.03 1.94 6.24
C PRO A 111 3.33 0.46 6.00
N GLU A 112 3.47 0.03 4.74
CA GLU A 112 3.80 -1.36 4.43
C GLU A 112 5.15 -1.84 4.96
N TYR A 113 6.05 -0.95 5.39
CA TYR A 113 7.34 -1.29 6.01
C TYR A 113 7.34 -1.06 7.52
N ALA A 114 6.19 -0.78 8.13
CA ALA A 114 6.10 -0.57 9.57
C ALA A 114 6.54 -1.82 10.37
N ASP A 115 6.38 -3.02 9.80
CA ASP A 115 6.80 -4.29 10.38
C ASP A 115 8.31 -4.42 10.52
N ILE A 116 9.08 -3.99 9.52
CA ILE A 116 10.56 -4.07 9.56
C ILE A 116 11.20 -2.96 10.41
N ILE A 117 10.38 -1.99 10.82
CA ILE A 117 10.75 -0.79 11.59
C ILE A 117 10.69 -1.05 13.09
N GLU A 118 9.87 -2.01 13.53
CA GLU A 118 9.80 -2.45 14.92
C GLU A 118 11.14 -3.12 15.30
N GLY A 119 11.88 -2.53 16.24
CA GLY A 119 13.23 -3.01 16.62
C GLY A 119 14.35 -2.65 15.62
N ALA A 120 14.19 -1.55 14.88
CA ALA A 120 15.13 -1.13 13.83
C ALA A 120 16.61 -1.12 14.27
N ASP A 121 17.44 -1.76 13.44
CA ASP A 121 18.91 -1.72 13.47
C ASP A 121 19.47 -0.93 12.26
N ILE A 122 20.80 -0.84 12.16
CA ILE A 122 21.50 -0.18 11.05
C ILE A 122 21.21 -0.80 9.67
N LEU A 123 20.72 -2.04 9.62
CA LEU A 123 20.40 -2.76 8.39
C LEU A 123 18.93 -2.59 7.95
N THR A 124 18.08 -1.99 8.77
CA THR A 124 16.65 -1.78 8.50
C THR A 124 16.39 -1.10 7.16
N VAL A 125 17.16 -0.04 6.86
CA VAL A 125 17.03 0.68 5.59
C VAL A 125 17.39 -0.21 4.40
N VAL A 126 18.41 -1.06 4.54
CA VAL A 126 18.81 -2.00 3.49
C VAL A 126 17.73 -3.06 3.26
N ARG A 127 17.12 -3.59 4.34
CA ARG A 127 15.99 -4.53 4.24
C ARG A 127 14.79 -3.88 3.54
N ALA A 128 14.44 -2.65 3.93
CA ALA A 128 13.36 -1.88 3.32
C ALA A 128 13.59 -1.66 1.81
N ILE A 129 14.80 -1.26 1.42
CA ILE A 129 15.16 -1.06 0.02
C ILE A 129 15.08 -2.36 -0.76
N LYS A 130 15.61 -3.47 -0.23
CA LYS A 130 15.56 -4.77 -0.91
C LYS A 130 14.12 -5.21 -1.15
N ARG A 131 13.27 -5.15 -0.12
CA ARG A 131 11.85 -5.49 -0.23
C ARG A 131 11.12 -4.59 -1.24
N TYR A 132 11.37 -3.28 -1.21
CA TYR A 132 10.78 -2.37 -2.19
C TYR A 132 11.18 -2.69 -3.62
N LEU A 133 12.47 -2.93 -3.88
CA LEU A 133 12.95 -3.26 -5.22
C LEU A 133 12.34 -4.57 -5.71
N LEU A 134 12.26 -5.57 -4.83
CA LEU A 134 11.62 -6.85 -5.11
C LEU A 134 10.14 -6.69 -5.45
N GLU A 135 9.39 -5.97 -4.63
CA GLU A 135 7.97 -5.65 -4.89
C GLU A 135 7.79 -4.84 -6.18
N ALA A 136 8.67 -3.88 -6.46
CA ALA A 136 8.62 -3.06 -7.67
C ALA A 136 8.82 -3.90 -8.94
N ARG A 137 9.76 -4.85 -8.92
CA ARG A 137 9.97 -5.82 -10.00
C ARG A 137 8.76 -6.74 -10.17
N ALA A 138 8.19 -7.23 -9.08
CA ALA A 138 6.97 -8.05 -9.12
C ALA A 138 5.80 -7.28 -9.72
N ILE A 139 5.59 -6.04 -9.31
CA ILE A 139 4.56 -5.15 -9.85
C ILE A 139 4.77 -4.90 -11.35
N GLU A 140 5.99 -4.58 -11.77
CA GLU A 140 6.33 -4.35 -13.19
C GLU A 140 5.99 -5.57 -14.05
N LEU A 141 6.43 -6.76 -13.61
CA LEU A 141 6.17 -8.03 -14.29
C LEU A 141 4.68 -8.33 -14.39
N VAL A 142 3.94 -8.29 -13.26
CA VAL A 142 2.51 -8.61 -13.26
C VAL A 142 1.68 -7.58 -14.03
N ARG A 143 2.05 -6.29 -13.98
CA ARG A 143 1.41 -5.26 -14.82
C ARG A 143 1.58 -5.56 -16.31
N HIS A 144 2.73 -6.10 -16.71
CA HIS A 144 2.95 -6.50 -18.09
C HIS A 144 2.09 -7.72 -18.47
N GLU A 145 2.01 -8.73 -17.61
CA GLU A 145 1.17 -9.93 -17.80
C GLU A 145 -0.32 -9.59 -17.93
N LEU A 146 -0.83 -8.74 -17.03
CA LEU A 146 -2.26 -8.39 -16.97
C LEU A 146 -2.70 -7.41 -18.06
N LYS A 147 -1.81 -6.93 -18.95
CA LYS A 147 -2.25 -6.24 -20.19
C LYS A 147 -3.14 -7.12 -21.08
N ARG A 148 -3.09 -8.44 -20.87
CA ARG A 148 -3.87 -9.45 -21.58
C ARG A 148 -5.13 -9.90 -20.83
N ALA A 149 -5.37 -9.37 -19.63
CA ALA A 149 -6.46 -9.81 -18.77
C ALA A 149 -7.81 -9.19 -19.12
N ASP A 150 -8.88 -9.81 -18.65
CA ASP A 150 -10.23 -9.25 -18.72
C ASP A 150 -10.37 -8.02 -17.79
N PRO A 151 -11.38 -7.15 -17.98
CA PRO A 151 -11.58 -5.96 -17.14
C PRO A 151 -11.89 -6.25 -15.67
N VAL A 152 -12.22 -7.48 -15.30
CA VAL A 152 -12.65 -7.86 -13.94
C VAL A 152 -11.44 -8.30 -13.08
N HIS A 153 -10.48 -8.97 -13.71
CA HIS A 153 -9.23 -9.47 -13.13
C HIS A 153 -8.03 -8.64 -13.61
N ASP A 154 -8.27 -7.36 -13.90
CA ASP A 154 -7.26 -6.44 -14.36
C ASP A 154 -6.28 -6.04 -13.24
N TRP A 155 -5.27 -5.25 -13.59
CA TRP A 155 -4.34 -4.68 -12.62
C TRP A 155 -5.07 -3.89 -11.49
N GLY A 156 -6.23 -3.30 -11.80
CA GLY A 156 -7.08 -2.60 -10.86
C GLY A 156 -7.57 -3.49 -9.71
N HIS A 157 -7.94 -4.73 -9.98
CA HIS A 157 -8.24 -5.73 -8.95
C HIS A 157 -7.03 -5.98 -8.04
N THR A 158 -5.90 -6.36 -8.66
CA THR A 158 -4.68 -6.74 -7.95
C THR A 158 -4.21 -5.63 -7.00
N ILE A 159 -4.22 -4.37 -7.44
CA ILE A 159 -3.79 -3.24 -6.60
C ILE A 159 -4.73 -2.99 -5.41
N ARG A 160 -6.05 -3.21 -5.56
CA ARG A 160 -7.01 -3.06 -4.46
C ARG A 160 -6.86 -4.18 -3.43
N VAL A 161 -6.68 -5.43 -3.89
CA VAL A 161 -6.37 -6.57 -3.03
C VAL A 161 -5.06 -6.33 -2.29
N LEU A 162 -3.99 -5.92 -2.97
CA LEU A 162 -2.69 -5.61 -2.37
C LEU A 162 -2.81 -4.57 -1.24
N ARG A 163 -3.53 -3.48 -1.49
CA ARG A 163 -3.78 -2.42 -0.48
C ARG A 163 -4.56 -2.96 0.72
N MET A 164 -5.59 -3.77 0.48
CA MET A 164 -6.41 -4.35 1.54
C MET A 164 -5.61 -5.37 2.38
N ALA A 165 -4.91 -6.28 1.71
CA ALA A 165 -4.08 -7.31 2.33
C ALA A 165 -2.98 -6.69 3.19
N THR A 166 -2.32 -5.63 2.71
CA THR A 166 -1.34 -4.86 3.51
C THR A 166 -1.95 -4.32 4.80
N LYS A 167 -3.14 -3.70 4.73
CA LYS A 167 -3.82 -3.12 5.91
C LYS A 167 -4.19 -4.17 6.95
N ILE A 168 -4.65 -5.34 6.48
CA ILE A 168 -5.01 -6.47 7.35
C ILE A 168 -3.73 -7.08 7.95
N ALA A 169 -2.69 -7.34 7.14
CA ALA A 169 -1.42 -7.91 7.59
C ALA A 169 -0.81 -7.13 8.76
N LEU A 170 -0.73 -5.80 8.62
CA LEU A 170 -0.20 -4.91 9.66
C LEU A 170 -0.98 -5.01 10.97
N ARG A 171 -2.32 -5.11 10.90
CA ARG A 171 -3.19 -5.19 12.09
C ARG A 171 -3.14 -6.56 12.76
N CYS A 172 -2.94 -7.61 11.96
CA CYS A 172 -2.87 -8.99 12.43
C CYS A 172 -1.45 -9.43 12.78
N LYS A 173 -0.45 -8.55 12.62
CA LYS A 173 0.99 -8.88 12.77
C LYS A 173 1.41 -10.07 11.90
N ALA A 174 0.82 -10.17 10.70
CA ALA A 174 1.24 -11.12 9.69
C ALA A 174 2.52 -10.62 9.00
N ASP A 175 3.26 -11.54 8.37
CA ASP A 175 4.41 -11.15 7.55
C ASP A 175 3.95 -10.35 6.32
N VAL A 176 4.24 -9.06 6.35
CA VAL A 176 3.74 -8.11 5.35
C VAL A 176 4.42 -8.33 4.00
N GLU A 177 5.68 -8.77 3.98
CA GLU A 177 6.41 -9.08 2.75
C GLU A 177 5.79 -10.28 2.04
N VAL A 178 5.57 -11.38 2.77
CA VAL A 178 4.92 -12.59 2.23
C VAL A 178 3.54 -12.26 1.67
N VAL A 179 2.70 -11.57 2.45
CA VAL A 179 1.34 -11.22 2.06
C VAL A 179 1.33 -10.35 0.80
N ARG A 180 2.18 -9.32 0.74
CA ARG A 180 2.20 -8.39 -0.39
C ARG A 180 2.70 -9.05 -1.67
N LEU A 181 3.78 -9.83 -1.59
CA LEU A 181 4.28 -10.58 -2.74
C LEU A 181 3.21 -11.57 -3.22
N ALA A 182 2.57 -12.33 -2.33
CA ALA A 182 1.48 -13.22 -2.72
C ALA A 182 0.30 -12.47 -3.35
N ALA A 183 -0.11 -11.33 -2.80
CA ALA A 183 -1.18 -10.50 -3.35
C ALA A 183 -0.86 -9.97 -4.75
N ILE A 184 0.39 -9.64 -5.05
CA ILE A 184 0.81 -9.21 -6.41
C ILE A 184 0.62 -10.35 -7.41
N PHE A 185 0.91 -11.59 -7.04
CA PHE A 185 0.93 -12.72 -7.97
C PHE A 185 -0.35 -13.56 -8.03
N HIS A 186 -1.26 -13.46 -7.05
CA HIS A 186 -2.37 -14.43 -6.87
C HIS A 186 -3.22 -14.64 -8.14
N ASP A 187 -3.50 -13.56 -8.88
CA ASP A 187 -4.29 -13.57 -10.12
C ASP A 187 -3.45 -13.27 -11.38
N ALA A 188 -2.11 -13.26 -11.29
CA ALA A 188 -1.23 -12.81 -12.38
C ALA A 188 -1.38 -13.61 -13.68
N LYS A 189 -1.86 -14.85 -13.59
CA LYS A 189 -2.10 -15.76 -14.71
C LYS A 189 -3.59 -16.09 -14.92
N ARG A 190 -4.50 -15.35 -14.29
CA ARG A 190 -5.96 -15.56 -14.38
C ARG A 190 -6.49 -15.47 -15.81
N TYR A 191 -5.82 -14.70 -16.67
CA TYR A 191 -6.15 -14.57 -18.10
C TYR A 191 -5.98 -15.88 -18.90
N LEU A 192 -5.28 -16.88 -18.37
CA LEU A 192 -5.13 -18.20 -19.00
C LEU A 192 -6.34 -19.12 -18.79
N GLY A 193 -7.24 -18.77 -17.86
CA GLY A 193 -8.39 -19.58 -17.51
C GLY A 193 -8.60 -19.66 -16.00
N ALA A 194 -9.74 -20.25 -15.61
CA ALA A 194 -10.11 -20.36 -14.20
C ALA A 194 -9.36 -21.46 -13.43
N GLU A 195 -8.90 -22.48 -14.14
CA GLU A 195 -8.20 -23.65 -13.60
C GLU A 195 -6.68 -23.48 -13.79
N GLY A 196 -5.89 -23.83 -12.77
CA GLY A 196 -4.43 -23.87 -12.89
C GLY A 196 -3.71 -22.52 -12.77
N HIS A 197 -4.47 -21.42 -12.60
CA HIS A 197 -3.91 -20.07 -12.55
C HIS A 197 -3.16 -19.80 -11.24
N GLU A 198 -3.55 -20.43 -10.13
CA GLU A 198 -2.89 -20.34 -8.85
C GLU A 198 -1.50 -20.99 -8.90
N GLU A 199 -1.36 -22.16 -9.53
CA GLU A 199 -0.06 -22.79 -9.75
C GLU A 199 0.78 -22.00 -10.75
N ALA A 200 0.16 -21.43 -11.78
CA ALA A 200 0.87 -20.59 -12.76
C ALA A 200 1.35 -19.27 -12.13
N GLY A 201 0.56 -18.64 -11.26
CA GLY A 201 0.93 -17.46 -10.49
C GLY A 201 2.03 -17.78 -9.47
N ALA A 202 1.93 -18.92 -8.78
CA ALA A 202 2.96 -19.38 -7.84
C ALA A 202 4.29 -19.67 -8.53
N ARG A 203 4.27 -20.31 -9.72
CA ARG A 203 5.48 -20.51 -10.54
C ARG A 203 6.09 -19.19 -11.00
N LEU A 204 5.27 -18.23 -11.45
CA LEU A 204 5.76 -16.91 -11.84
C LEU A 204 6.43 -16.17 -10.66
N ALA A 205 5.83 -16.25 -9.48
CA ALA A 205 6.40 -15.71 -8.26
C ALA A 205 7.73 -16.38 -7.92
N GLU A 206 7.79 -17.71 -7.96
CA GLU A 206 9.00 -18.49 -7.71
C GLU A 206 10.16 -18.08 -8.64
N GLU A 207 9.90 -18.03 -9.94
CA GLU A 207 10.88 -17.66 -10.96
C GLU A 207 11.46 -16.26 -10.72
N LEU A 208 10.61 -15.26 -10.49
CA LEU A 208 11.06 -13.89 -10.24
C LEU A 208 11.83 -13.81 -8.91
N LEU A 209 11.24 -14.31 -7.82
CA LEU A 209 11.83 -14.18 -6.49
C LEU A 209 13.19 -14.90 -6.39
N ALA A 210 13.32 -16.08 -7.01
CA ALA A 210 14.60 -16.78 -7.09
C ALA A 210 15.63 -15.99 -7.92
N THR A 211 15.22 -15.42 -9.04
CA THR A 211 16.10 -14.60 -9.92
C THR A 211 16.60 -13.34 -9.21
N GLU A 212 15.75 -12.70 -8.42
CA GLU A 212 16.10 -11.52 -7.60
C GLU A 212 16.85 -11.89 -6.31
N GLY A 213 17.17 -13.18 -6.10
CA GLY A 213 17.98 -13.66 -4.98
C GLY A 213 17.25 -13.67 -3.63
N ALA A 214 15.92 -13.80 -3.64
CA ALA A 214 15.13 -13.89 -2.42
C ALA A 214 15.43 -15.21 -1.64
N PRO A 215 15.37 -15.21 -0.30
CA PRO A 215 15.58 -16.41 0.49
C PRO A 215 14.56 -17.50 0.15
N ARG A 216 15.00 -18.77 0.09
CA ARG A 216 14.14 -19.91 -0.25
C ARG A 216 12.90 -20.02 0.66
N GLU A 217 13.05 -19.71 1.94
CA GLU A 217 11.93 -19.71 2.89
C GLU A 217 10.86 -18.69 2.53
N LEU A 218 11.25 -17.47 2.12
CA LEU A 218 10.32 -16.45 1.65
C LEU A 218 9.58 -16.93 0.39
N VAL A 219 10.31 -17.52 -0.57
CA VAL A 219 9.73 -18.06 -1.80
C VAL A 219 8.67 -19.12 -1.52
N GLU A 220 8.97 -20.10 -0.68
CA GLU A 220 8.02 -21.17 -0.34
C GLU A 220 6.79 -20.65 0.40
N ARG A 221 6.96 -19.69 1.33
CA ARG A 221 5.83 -19.06 2.02
C ARG A 221 4.93 -18.29 1.05
N VAL A 222 5.51 -17.51 0.14
CA VAL A 222 4.76 -16.78 -0.90
C VAL A 222 3.99 -17.76 -1.80
N LYS A 223 4.65 -18.81 -2.32
CA LYS A 223 4.00 -19.85 -3.13
C LYS A 223 2.81 -20.47 -2.41
N LYS A 224 2.99 -20.84 -1.14
CA LYS A 224 1.94 -21.47 -0.34
C LYS A 224 0.71 -20.58 -0.21
N VAL A 225 0.92 -19.30 0.10
CA VAL A 225 -0.17 -18.31 0.23
C VAL A 225 -0.90 -18.11 -1.10
N ILE A 226 -0.18 -18.07 -2.23
CA ILE A 226 -0.78 -18.03 -3.56
C ILE A 226 -1.61 -19.29 -3.82
N LEU A 227 -1.08 -20.48 -3.58
CA LEU A 227 -1.80 -21.73 -3.86
C LEU A 227 -3.09 -21.88 -3.03
N SER A 228 -3.12 -21.32 -1.82
CA SER A 228 -4.29 -21.44 -0.93
C SER A 228 -5.37 -20.38 -1.13
N HIS A 229 -5.18 -19.36 -1.99
CA HIS A 229 -6.08 -18.19 -2.03
C HIS A 229 -7.52 -18.50 -2.52
N HIS A 230 -7.73 -19.68 -3.11
CA HIS A 230 -9.04 -20.22 -3.50
C HIS A 230 -9.58 -21.34 -2.59
N ALA A 231 -8.80 -21.77 -1.61
CA ALA A 231 -9.24 -22.77 -0.63
C ALA A 231 -10.44 -22.27 0.19
N GLN A 232 -11.08 -23.19 0.93
CA GLN A 232 -12.09 -22.78 1.89
C GLN A 232 -11.43 -22.04 3.06
N ARG A 233 -12.16 -21.10 3.65
CA ARG A 233 -11.66 -20.31 4.80
C ARG A 233 -11.13 -21.18 5.94
N ASP A 234 -11.75 -22.33 6.16
CA ASP A 234 -11.44 -23.25 7.27
C ASP A 234 -10.22 -24.15 6.96
N GLU A 235 -9.74 -24.15 5.71
CA GLU A 235 -8.55 -24.90 5.26
C GLU A 235 -7.26 -24.05 5.36
N LEU A 236 -7.38 -22.74 5.62
CA LEU A 236 -6.24 -21.82 5.68
C LEU A 236 -5.51 -21.95 7.02
N ALA A 237 -4.28 -22.44 6.97
CA ALA A 237 -3.47 -22.80 8.12
C ALA A 237 -2.69 -21.62 8.70
N THR A 238 -2.25 -20.66 7.88
CA THR A 238 -1.42 -19.52 8.35
C THR A 238 -2.17 -18.21 8.34
N ILE A 239 -1.69 -17.24 9.13
CA ILE A 239 -2.27 -15.90 9.17
C ILE A 239 -2.14 -15.20 7.80
N GLU A 240 -1.04 -15.41 7.08
CA GLU A 240 -0.81 -14.83 5.75
C GLU A 240 -1.79 -15.36 4.70
N GLU A 241 -2.10 -16.66 4.75
CA GLU A 241 -3.11 -17.30 3.89
C GLU A 241 -4.49 -16.69 4.15
N GLN A 242 -4.86 -16.53 5.42
CA GLN A 242 -6.12 -15.91 5.83
C GLN A 242 -6.20 -14.43 5.42
N VAL A 243 -5.09 -13.69 5.55
CA VAL A 243 -5.02 -12.28 5.17
C VAL A 243 -5.27 -12.10 3.67
N LEU A 244 -4.57 -12.85 2.81
CA LEU A 244 -4.77 -12.74 1.36
C LEU A 244 -6.20 -13.15 0.98
N TRP A 245 -6.69 -14.27 1.52
CA TRP A 245 -8.04 -14.75 1.22
C TRP A 245 -9.11 -13.72 1.59
N GLU A 246 -9.05 -13.16 2.81
CA GLU A 246 -10.04 -12.18 3.27
C GLU A 246 -9.93 -10.86 2.49
N ALA A 247 -8.71 -10.42 2.15
CA ALA A 247 -8.51 -9.24 1.30
C ALA A 247 -9.13 -9.40 -0.09
N ASP A 248 -8.96 -10.56 -0.72
CA ASP A 248 -9.55 -10.88 -2.02
C ASP A 248 -11.08 -10.99 -1.94
N LYS A 249 -11.62 -11.70 -0.93
CA LYS A 249 -13.08 -11.82 -0.79
C LYS A 249 -13.76 -10.51 -0.44
N LEU A 250 -13.09 -9.59 0.26
CA LEU A 250 -13.64 -8.25 0.49
C LEU A 250 -13.97 -7.52 -0.83
N GLU A 251 -13.21 -7.73 -1.90
CA GLU A 251 -13.42 -7.03 -3.20
C GLU A 251 -14.67 -7.48 -3.94
N VAL A 252 -15.16 -8.69 -3.66
CA VAL A 252 -16.43 -9.18 -4.21
C VAL A 252 -17.62 -8.87 -3.31
N LEU A 253 -17.41 -8.12 -2.22
CA LEU A 253 -18.45 -7.56 -1.36
C LEU A 253 -18.64 -6.06 -1.62
N GLY A 254 -19.81 -5.52 -1.26
CA GLY A 254 -20.07 -4.08 -1.42
C GLY A 254 -20.42 -3.67 -2.86
N LEU A 255 -20.33 -2.37 -3.13
CA LEU A 255 -20.69 -1.79 -4.44
C LEU A 255 -19.70 -2.16 -5.54
N VAL A 256 -18.41 -2.29 -5.21
CA VAL A 256 -17.41 -2.82 -6.16
C VAL A 256 -17.76 -4.25 -6.54
N GLY A 257 -18.15 -5.09 -5.56
CA GLY A 257 -18.63 -6.45 -5.81
C GLY A 257 -19.88 -6.49 -6.70
N LEU A 258 -20.84 -5.58 -6.49
CA LEU A 258 -22.02 -5.43 -7.36
C LEU A 258 -21.62 -5.08 -8.79
N ALA A 259 -20.81 -4.05 -8.98
CA ALA A 259 -20.35 -3.61 -10.30
C ALA A 259 -19.62 -4.73 -11.04
N ARG A 260 -18.73 -5.46 -10.35
CA ARG A 260 -18.04 -6.63 -10.92
C ARG A 260 -19.00 -7.74 -11.30
N ALA A 261 -19.97 -8.06 -10.45
CA ALA A 261 -20.95 -9.10 -10.74
C ALA A 261 -21.77 -8.78 -12.01
N ILE A 262 -22.18 -7.51 -12.19
CA ILE A 262 -22.88 -7.06 -13.41
C ILE A 262 -21.98 -7.15 -14.64
N LEU A 263 -20.71 -6.74 -14.53
CA LEU A 263 -19.75 -6.83 -15.64
C LEU A 263 -19.45 -8.27 -16.04
N GLU A 264 -19.32 -9.18 -15.06
CA GLU A 264 -19.10 -10.61 -15.30
C GLU A 264 -20.29 -11.28 -15.97
N GLU A 265 -21.52 -11.00 -15.50
CA GLU A 265 -22.76 -11.59 -16.03
C GLU A 265 -23.27 -10.92 -17.30
N LYS A 266 -22.83 -9.67 -17.56
CA LYS A 266 -23.32 -8.79 -18.64
C LYS A 266 -24.84 -8.58 -18.58
N ASP A 267 -25.39 -8.65 -17.38
CA ASP A 267 -26.83 -8.54 -17.10
C ASP A 267 -27.03 -8.08 -15.65
N ILE A 268 -27.96 -7.16 -15.44
CA ILE A 268 -28.16 -6.52 -14.12
C ILE A 268 -28.79 -7.49 -13.14
N GLU A 269 -29.81 -8.25 -13.54
CA GLU A 269 -30.53 -9.19 -12.66
C GLU A 269 -29.62 -10.36 -12.26
N ARG A 270 -28.91 -10.96 -13.22
CA ARG A 270 -27.95 -12.02 -12.94
C ARG A 270 -26.78 -11.51 -12.09
N GLY A 271 -26.33 -10.29 -12.34
CA GLY A 271 -25.32 -9.63 -11.51
C GLY A 271 -25.78 -9.49 -10.06
N LEU A 272 -27.04 -9.12 -9.84
CA LEU A 272 -27.66 -9.04 -8.52
C LEU A 272 -27.72 -10.42 -7.83
N GLU A 273 -28.16 -11.45 -8.53
CA GLU A 273 -28.19 -12.83 -8.01
C GLU A 273 -26.78 -13.31 -7.62
N ARG A 274 -25.78 -13.05 -8.48
CA ARG A 274 -24.38 -13.41 -8.23
C ARG A 274 -23.82 -12.67 -7.02
N LEU A 275 -24.14 -11.38 -6.85
CA LEU A 275 -23.80 -10.63 -5.66
C LEU A 275 -24.41 -11.28 -4.41
N LEU A 276 -25.71 -11.53 -4.38
CA LEU A 276 -26.39 -12.11 -3.22
C LEU A 276 -25.79 -13.48 -2.83
N LYS A 277 -25.48 -14.32 -3.82
CA LYS A 277 -24.75 -15.58 -3.61
C LYS A 277 -23.37 -15.35 -2.97
N ARG A 278 -22.60 -14.36 -3.44
CA ARG A 278 -21.29 -13.99 -2.87
C ARG A 278 -21.40 -13.46 -1.44
N LEU A 279 -22.39 -12.60 -1.15
CA LEU A 279 -22.64 -12.07 0.19
C LEU A 279 -22.92 -13.22 1.18
N GLY A 280 -23.78 -14.17 0.80
CA GLY A 280 -24.08 -15.34 1.63
C GLY A 280 -22.90 -16.32 1.78
N LYS A 281 -22.10 -16.50 0.72
CA LYS A 281 -20.96 -17.43 0.71
C LYS A 281 -19.77 -16.91 1.52
N TYR A 282 -19.46 -15.61 1.40
CA TYR A 282 -18.21 -15.05 1.94
C TYR A 282 -18.42 -14.09 3.11
N GLY A 283 -19.56 -13.40 3.20
CA GLY A 283 -19.77 -12.34 4.18
C GLY A 283 -19.61 -12.80 5.63
N SER A 284 -20.10 -14.00 5.96
CA SER A 284 -19.98 -14.59 7.32
C SER A 284 -18.66 -15.33 7.56
N LYS A 285 -17.89 -15.60 6.50
CA LYS A 285 -16.61 -16.33 6.58
C LYS A 285 -15.40 -15.42 6.82
N ILE A 286 -15.54 -14.11 6.61
CA ILE A 286 -14.50 -13.14 6.97
C ILE A 286 -14.48 -12.98 8.49
N SER A 287 -13.33 -13.26 9.11
CA SER A 287 -13.24 -13.33 10.57
C SER A 287 -12.12 -12.50 11.19
N LEU A 288 -11.14 -12.03 10.42
CA LEU A 288 -10.09 -11.16 10.97
C LEU A 288 -10.72 -9.84 11.44
N PRO A 289 -10.42 -9.32 12.65
CA PRO A 289 -11.24 -8.30 13.30
C PRO A 289 -11.56 -7.08 12.44
N TRP A 290 -10.53 -6.49 11.82
CA TRP A 290 -10.70 -5.31 10.97
C TRP A 290 -11.34 -5.64 9.60
N ALA A 291 -11.01 -6.80 9.03
CA ALA A 291 -11.61 -7.25 7.78
C ALA A 291 -13.11 -7.53 7.96
N LYS A 292 -13.50 -8.10 9.10
CA LYS A 292 -14.88 -8.37 9.48
C LYS A 292 -15.69 -7.08 9.60
N GLU A 293 -15.17 -6.07 10.29
CA GLU A 293 -15.81 -4.74 10.37
C GLU A 293 -16.04 -4.15 8.96
N MET A 294 -15.05 -4.28 8.07
CA MET A 294 -15.17 -3.83 6.68
C MET A 294 -16.20 -4.65 5.89
N ALA A 295 -16.24 -5.96 6.08
CA ALA A 295 -17.19 -6.86 5.43
C ALA A 295 -18.62 -6.52 5.85
N GLU A 296 -18.89 -6.31 7.14
CA GLU A 296 -20.21 -5.93 7.66
C GLU A 296 -20.70 -4.62 7.01
N LYS A 297 -19.84 -3.61 6.94
CA LYS A 297 -20.14 -2.33 6.26
C LYS A 297 -20.43 -2.54 4.76
N ARG A 298 -19.58 -3.29 4.05
CA ARG A 298 -19.74 -3.57 2.62
C ARG A 298 -21.01 -4.37 2.33
N VAL A 299 -21.31 -5.41 3.12
CA VAL A 299 -22.52 -6.23 3.00
C VAL A 299 -23.77 -5.37 3.23
N ALA A 300 -23.79 -4.54 4.28
CA ALA A 300 -24.94 -3.69 4.57
C ALA A 300 -25.22 -2.68 3.43
N VAL A 301 -24.17 -2.07 2.86
CA VAL A 301 -24.30 -1.17 1.70
C VAL A 301 -24.78 -1.94 0.46
N ALA A 302 -24.21 -3.10 0.18
CA ALA A 302 -24.59 -3.95 -0.95
C ALA A 302 -26.06 -4.37 -0.90
N LEU A 303 -26.56 -4.80 0.26
CA LEU A 303 -27.96 -5.20 0.44
C LEU A 303 -28.92 -4.03 0.24
N ARG A 304 -28.57 -2.82 0.69
CA ARG A 304 -29.37 -1.62 0.43
C ARG A 304 -29.43 -1.30 -1.06
N ALA A 305 -28.28 -1.26 -1.73
CA ALA A 305 -28.20 -0.98 -3.17
C ALA A 305 -28.94 -2.05 -3.99
N ALA A 306 -28.78 -3.32 -3.62
CA ALA A 306 -29.47 -4.45 -4.24
C ALA A 306 -31.00 -4.31 -4.19
N ARG A 307 -31.53 -3.86 -3.04
CA ARG A 307 -32.97 -3.62 -2.87
C ARG A 307 -33.45 -2.48 -3.76
N VAL A 308 -32.78 -1.33 -3.73
CA VAL A 308 -33.15 -0.16 -4.53
C VAL A 308 -33.14 -0.49 -6.02
N LEU A 309 -32.06 -1.12 -6.49
CA LEU A 309 -31.93 -1.51 -7.89
C LEU A 309 -33.03 -2.50 -8.32
N LYS A 310 -33.41 -3.43 -7.44
CA LYS A 310 -34.52 -4.35 -7.69
C LYS A 310 -35.86 -3.63 -7.80
N ASP A 311 -36.14 -2.68 -6.90
CA ASP A 311 -37.36 -1.88 -6.92
C ASP A 311 -37.47 -1.04 -8.22
N GLU A 312 -36.34 -0.48 -8.70
CA GLU A 312 -36.27 0.24 -9.98
C GLU A 312 -36.54 -0.68 -11.18
N LEU A 313 -35.93 -1.86 -11.23
CA LEU A 313 -36.16 -2.84 -12.32
C LEU A 313 -37.62 -3.32 -12.37
N GLU A 314 -38.27 -3.46 -11.22
CA GLU A 314 -39.68 -3.83 -11.12
C GLU A 314 -40.66 -2.65 -11.33
N SER A 315 -40.14 -1.44 -11.61
CA SER A 315 -40.94 -0.19 -11.73
C SER A 315 -41.78 0.12 -10.49
N LYS A 316 -41.26 -0.18 -9.30
CA LYS A 316 -41.91 0.06 -7.99
C LYS A 316 -41.40 1.30 -7.26
N ALA A 317 -40.48 2.05 -7.89
CA ALA A 317 -39.81 3.23 -7.34
C ALA A 317 -40.47 4.54 -7.79
#